data_AF-A0A535C621-F1
#
_entry.id   AF-A0A535C621-F1
#
_cell.length_a   1.000
_cell.length_b   1.000
_cell.length_c   1.000
_cell.angle_alpha   90.00
_cell.angle_beta   90.00
_cell.angle_gamma   90.00
#
_symmetry.space_group_name_H-M   'P 1'
#
loop_
_entity.id
_entity.type
_entity.pdbx_description
1 polymer ?
#
loop_
_entity_poly.entity_id
_entity_poly.type
_entity_poly.pdbx_seq_one_letter_code
_entity_poly.pdbx_strand_id
1 'polypeptide(L)'
;MAVPSAQLRRDARVERRRLRIAEAALTLFASQGYTVTSVDDVVTRARVSKSAFYEFFESKEHCFRELLALEGGALIHDVLTDAASGHDHHERLRLGISRFVRTCFERSDVARLLIVESVGLSQGVEAVRHELQARFADAVAEEVRHAMPHDAFYADKDPAVFGRAVVGAVSDAVGYFLTHPGVDADSLAESLCVIFAP
;
A
#
# COMPACT_ATOMS: atom_id res chain seq x y z
N MET A 1 23.11 -2.05 32.48
CA MET A 1 22.67 -1.75 31.10
C MET A 1 23.89 -1.74 30.21
N ALA A 2 24.00 -2.65 29.24
CA ALA A 2 25.14 -2.72 28.33
C ALA A 2 25.11 -1.53 27.36
N VAL A 3 26.23 -0.83 27.19
CA VAL A 3 26.36 0.26 26.21
C VAL A 3 26.38 -0.35 24.81
N PRO A 4 25.51 0.05 23.85
CA PRO A 4 25.51 -0.51 22.50
C PRO A 4 26.88 -0.35 21.84
N SER A 5 27.35 -1.34 21.09
CA SER A 5 28.66 -1.30 20.41
C SER A 5 28.75 -0.11 19.42
N ALA A 6 29.96 0.35 19.10
CA ALA A 6 30.16 1.49 18.20
C ALA A 6 29.55 1.24 16.79
N GLN A 7 29.55 -0.02 16.35
CA GLN A 7 28.93 -0.45 15.10
C GLN A 7 27.39 -0.28 15.13
N LEU A 8 26.73 -0.76 16.18
CA LEU A 8 25.28 -0.60 16.34
C LEU A 8 24.82 0.87 16.36
N ARG A 9 25.64 1.75 16.96
CA ARG A 9 25.35 3.21 16.97
C ARG A 9 25.53 3.86 15.60
N ARG A 10 26.48 3.36 14.79
CA ARG A 10 26.68 3.81 13.42
C ARG A 10 25.51 3.38 12.54
N ASP A 11 25.12 2.11 12.61
CA ASP A 11 24.03 1.55 11.80
C ASP A 11 22.70 2.25 12.13
N ALA A 12 22.40 2.47 13.41
CA ALA A 12 21.22 3.22 13.83
C ALA A 12 21.21 4.68 13.34
N ARG A 13 22.38 5.32 13.20
CA ARG A 13 22.49 6.69 12.68
C ARG A 13 22.26 6.73 11.18
N VAL A 14 22.81 5.76 10.45
CA VAL A 14 22.61 5.59 9.01
C VAL A 14 21.12 5.38 8.72
N GLU A 15 20.48 4.44 9.43
CA GLU A 15 19.06 4.15 9.23
C GLU A 15 18.16 5.34 9.56
N ARG A 16 18.42 6.04 10.68
CA ARG A 16 17.68 7.27 11.02
C ARG A 16 17.80 8.34 9.93
N ARG A 17 18.93 8.40 9.21
CA ARG A 17 19.12 9.35 8.11
C ARG A 17 18.31 8.94 6.89
N ARG A 18 18.33 7.66 6.52
CA ARG A 18 17.51 7.09 5.44
C ARG A 18 16.02 7.33 5.70
N LEU A 19 15.53 7.03 6.90
CA LEU A 19 14.14 7.25 7.32
C LEU A 19 13.72 8.73 7.22
N ARG A 20 14.55 9.66 7.67
CA ARG A 20 14.26 11.10 7.55
C ARG A 20 14.11 11.57 6.09
N ILE A 21 14.91 11.01 5.18
CA ILE A 21 14.80 11.32 3.75
C ILE A 21 13.52 10.74 3.19
N ALA A 22 13.22 9.47 3.51
CA ALA A 22 12.02 8.77 3.10
C ALA A 22 10.73 9.49 3.58
N GLU A 23 10.64 9.86 4.85
CA GLU A 23 9.51 10.61 5.42
C GLU A 23 9.32 11.98 4.76
N ALA A 24 10.42 12.70 4.51
CA ALA A 24 10.36 13.98 3.82
C ALA A 24 9.88 13.83 2.37
N ALA A 25 10.39 12.82 1.66
CA ALA A 25 9.99 12.50 0.31
C ALA A 25 8.51 12.09 0.24
N LEU A 26 8.06 11.17 1.11
CA LEU A 26 6.65 10.76 1.18
C LEU A 26 5.73 11.95 1.43
N THR A 27 6.06 12.81 2.40
CA THR A 27 5.23 13.99 2.69
C THR A 27 5.12 14.90 1.47
N LEU A 28 6.22 15.15 0.76
CA LEU A 28 6.22 16.02 -0.41
C LEU A 28 5.50 15.37 -1.59
N PHE A 29 5.78 14.10 -1.88
CA PHE A 29 5.10 13.37 -2.95
C PHE A 29 3.58 13.32 -2.72
N ALA A 30 3.12 13.06 -1.49
CA ALA A 30 1.69 12.99 -1.17
C ALA A 30 0.99 14.36 -1.21
N SER A 31 1.69 15.46 -0.88
CA SER A 31 1.08 16.80 -0.77
C SER A 31 1.14 17.63 -2.06
N GLN A 32 2.21 17.54 -2.84
CA GLN A 32 2.40 18.33 -4.08
C GLN A 32 2.56 17.46 -5.34
N GLY A 33 2.60 16.14 -5.20
CA GLY A 33 2.76 15.20 -6.30
C GLY A 33 4.21 14.86 -6.62
N TYR A 34 4.43 13.66 -7.19
CA TYR A 34 5.75 13.16 -7.55
C TYR A 34 6.46 14.04 -8.59
N THR A 35 5.76 14.44 -9.65
CA THR A 35 6.36 15.14 -10.79
C THR A 35 6.91 16.51 -10.39
N VAL A 36 6.18 17.24 -9.54
CA VAL A 36 6.54 18.59 -9.08
C VAL A 36 7.67 18.56 -8.06
N THR A 37 7.74 17.52 -7.22
CA THR A 37 8.76 17.42 -6.18
C THR A 37 10.16 17.17 -6.76
N SER A 38 11.14 18.00 -6.39
CA SER A 38 12.55 17.79 -6.73
C SER A 38 13.33 17.11 -5.60
N VAL A 39 14.51 16.56 -5.93
CA VAL A 39 15.45 16.04 -4.90
C VAL A 39 15.89 17.17 -3.96
N ASP A 40 16.00 18.40 -4.46
CA ASP A 40 16.43 19.56 -3.66
C ASP A 40 15.37 19.93 -2.61
N ASP A 41 14.07 19.81 -2.93
CA ASP A 41 12.98 19.99 -1.97
C ASP A 41 13.05 18.94 -0.86
N VAL A 42 13.26 17.67 -1.24
CA VAL A 42 13.36 16.55 -0.30
C VAL A 42 14.51 16.75 0.68
N VAL A 43 15.72 17.05 0.20
CA VAL A 43 16.88 17.19 1.09
C VAL A 43 16.80 18.45 1.95
N THR A 44 16.18 19.51 1.43
CA THR A 44 15.88 20.73 2.20
C THR A 44 14.93 20.41 3.35
N ARG A 45 13.81 19.73 3.07
CA ARG A 45 12.84 19.31 4.08
C ARG A 45 13.45 18.34 5.09
N ALA A 46 14.20 17.35 4.60
CA ALA A 46 14.88 16.37 5.42
C ALA A 46 16.04 16.96 6.22
N ARG A 47 16.49 18.19 5.95
CA ARG A 47 17.68 18.84 6.52
C ARG A 47 18.93 17.95 6.41
N VAL A 48 19.20 17.49 5.19
CA VAL A 48 20.39 16.71 4.83
C VAL A 48 21.04 17.30 3.58
N SER A 49 22.25 16.86 3.24
CA SER A 49 22.88 17.24 1.98
C SER A 49 22.35 16.42 0.82
N LYS A 50 22.45 16.96 -0.40
CA LYS A 50 22.16 16.22 -1.64
C LYS A 50 23.01 14.94 -1.76
N SER A 51 24.27 14.99 -1.35
CA SER A 51 25.14 13.80 -1.29
C SER A 51 24.60 12.72 -0.35
N ALA A 52 23.96 13.09 0.76
CA ALA A 52 23.35 12.13 1.68
C ALA A 52 22.09 11.47 1.11
N PHE A 53 21.37 12.12 0.19
CA PHE A 53 20.27 11.48 -0.54
C PHE A 53 20.80 10.37 -1.45
N TYR A 54 21.81 10.71 -2.26
CA TYR A 54 22.41 9.76 -3.20
C TYR A 54 23.25 8.66 -2.54
N GLU A 55 23.52 8.76 -1.23
CA GLU A 55 24.05 7.66 -0.42
C GLU A 55 23.04 6.48 -0.29
N PHE A 56 21.73 6.78 -0.33
CA PHE A 56 20.66 5.79 -0.12
C PHE A 56 19.79 5.56 -1.35
N PHE A 57 19.63 6.57 -2.20
CA PHE A 57 18.73 6.51 -3.33
C PHE A 57 19.43 6.97 -4.61
N GLU A 58 19.53 6.07 -5.57
CA GLU A 58 20.20 6.33 -6.86
C GLU A 58 19.51 7.44 -7.66
N SER A 59 18.20 7.60 -7.48
CA SER A 59 17.39 8.60 -8.15
C SER A 59 16.13 8.96 -7.35
N LYS A 60 15.41 10.00 -7.78
CA LYS A 60 14.06 10.32 -7.26
C LYS A 60 13.10 9.15 -7.45
N GLU A 61 13.17 8.48 -8.61
CA GLU A 61 12.34 7.32 -8.92
C GLU A 61 12.69 6.13 -8.02
N HIS A 62 13.98 5.87 -7.77
CA HIS A 62 14.40 4.82 -6.84
C HIS A 62 13.84 5.07 -5.43
N CYS A 63 13.92 6.31 -4.93
CA CYS A 63 13.31 6.70 -3.66
C CYS A 63 11.79 6.49 -3.66
N PHE A 64 11.12 6.86 -4.75
CA PHE A 64 9.68 6.69 -4.88
C PHE A 64 9.24 5.22 -4.90
N ARG A 65 9.96 4.35 -5.62
CA ARG A 65 9.70 2.90 -5.67
C ARG A 65 9.89 2.24 -4.31
N GLU A 66 10.95 2.59 -3.60
CA GLU A 66 11.20 2.13 -2.22
C GLU A 66 10.07 2.55 -1.27
N LEU A 67 9.59 3.79 -1.38
CA LEU A 67 8.45 4.28 -0.61
C LEU A 67 7.14 3.56 -0.95
N LEU A 68 6.86 3.38 -2.24
CA LEU A 68 5.69 2.65 -2.72
C LEU A 68 5.67 1.21 -2.17
N ALA A 69 6.81 0.52 -2.22
CA ALA A 69 6.97 -0.83 -1.67
C ALA A 69 6.80 -0.86 -0.14
N LEU A 70 7.37 0.11 0.58
CA LEU A 70 7.28 0.22 2.04
C LEU A 70 5.83 0.47 2.49
N GLU A 71 5.20 1.51 1.96
CA GLU A 71 3.83 1.89 2.34
C GLU A 71 2.80 0.84 1.91
N GLY A 72 2.95 0.30 0.69
CA GLY A 72 2.10 -0.79 0.21
C GLY A 72 2.29 -2.07 1.02
N GLY A 73 3.53 -2.40 1.40
CA GLY A 73 3.83 -3.54 2.25
C GLY A 73 3.22 -3.43 3.66
N ALA A 74 3.28 -2.25 4.26
CA ALA A 74 2.64 -1.96 5.55
C ALA A 74 1.11 -2.07 5.45
N LEU A 75 0.51 -1.53 4.39
CA LEU A 75 -0.93 -1.66 4.14
C LEU A 75 -1.35 -3.13 3.98
N ILE A 76 -0.60 -3.92 3.21
CA ILE A 76 -0.84 -5.36 3.07
C ILE A 76 -0.80 -6.04 4.43
N HIS A 77 0.25 -5.80 5.22
CA HIS A 77 0.38 -6.39 6.55
C HIS A 77 -0.83 -6.09 7.44
N ASP A 78 -1.25 -4.82 7.51
CA ASP A 78 -2.37 -4.39 8.33
C ASP A 78 -3.70 -5.01 7.89
N VAL A 79 -3.95 -5.03 6.59
CA VAL A 79 -5.17 -5.63 6.01
C VAL A 79 -5.23 -7.13 6.28
N LEU A 80 -4.12 -7.85 6.06
CA LEU A 80 -4.08 -9.30 6.31
C LEU A 80 -4.16 -9.64 7.79
N THR A 81 -3.59 -8.81 8.67
CA THR A 81 -3.70 -8.98 10.13
C THR A 81 -5.16 -8.83 10.58
N ASP A 82 -5.85 -7.81 10.08
CA ASP A 82 -7.27 -7.56 10.40
C ASP A 82 -8.16 -8.68 9.84
N ALA A 83 -7.95 -9.05 8.58
CA ALA A 83 -8.65 -10.15 7.92
C ALA A 83 -8.50 -11.46 8.70
N ALA A 84 -7.32 -11.80 9.20
CA ALA A 84 -7.07 -13.03 9.95
C ALA A 84 -7.86 -13.14 11.27
N SER A 85 -8.45 -12.05 11.77
CA SER A 85 -9.31 -12.07 12.97
C SER A 85 -10.74 -12.57 12.71
N GLY A 86 -11.15 -12.71 11.45
CA GLY A 86 -12.49 -13.19 11.09
C GLY A 86 -12.69 -14.68 11.33
N HIS A 87 -13.90 -15.05 11.78
CA HIS A 87 -14.26 -16.40 12.18
C HIS A 87 -14.51 -17.33 10.98
N ASP A 88 -14.96 -16.80 9.85
CA ASP A 88 -15.20 -17.53 8.61
C ASP A 88 -14.63 -16.80 7.37
N HIS A 89 -14.63 -17.47 6.22
CA HIS A 89 -14.03 -16.94 4.98
C HIS A 89 -14.69 -15.64 4.50
N HIS A 90 -16.00 -15.49 4.68
CA HIS A 90 -16.72 -14.29 4.29
C HIS A 90 -16.35 -13.12 5.19
N GLU A 91 -16.33 -13.33 6.51
CA GLU A 91 -15.91 -12.32 7.47
C GLU A 91 -14.46 -11.89 7.25
N ARG A 92 -13.54 -12.82 6.99
CA ARG A 92 -12.14 -12.48 6.67
C ARG A 92 -12.03 -11.57 5.44
N LEU A 93 -12.79 -11.87 4.38
CA LEU A 93 -12.80 -11.03 3.18
C LEU A 93 -13.45 -9.66 3.44
N ARG A 94 -14.53 -9.59 4.22
CA ARG A 94 -15.18 -8.33 4.63
C ARG A 94 -14.25 -7.44 5.45
N LEU A 95 -13.58 -8.03 6.44
CA LEU A 95 -12.59 -7.32 7.27
C LEU A 95 -11.44 -6.80 6.42
N GLY A 96 -10.90 -7.63 5.53
CA GLY A 96 -9.83 -7.23 4.61
C GLY A 96 -10.23 -6.06 3.70
N ILE A 97 -11.38 -6.15 3.03
CA ILE A 97 -11.91 -5.06 2.18
C ILE A 97 -12.14 -3.80 3.00
N SER A 98 -12.81 -3.92 4.15
CA SER A 98 -13.14 -2.78 5.01
C SER A 98 -11.88 -2.09 5.53
N ARG A 99 -10.88 -2.87 5.98
CA ARG A 99 -9.61 -2.32 6.45
C ARG A 99 -8.86 -1.60 5.35
N PHE A 100 -8.80 -2.18 4.15
CA PHE A 100 -8.17 -1.54 3.00
C PHE A 100 -8.83 -0.20 2.67
N VAL A 101 -10.15 -0.19 2.50
CA VAL A 101 -10.92 1.02 2.15
C VAL A 101 -10.75 2.10 3.22
N ARG A 102 -10.94 1.77 4.50
CA ARG A 102 -10.78 2.74 5.61
C ARG A 102 -9.39 3.34 5.64
N THR A 103 -8.34 2.51 5.61
CA THR A 103 -6.96 3.01 5.65
C THR A 103 -6.64 3.89 4.44
N CYS A 104 -7.16 3.57 3.25
CA CYS A 104 -7.02 4.44 2.08
C CYS A 104 -7.69 5.81 2.26
N PHE A 105 -8.86 5.88 2.90
CA PHE A 105 -9.55 7.14 3.15
C PHE A 105 -8.90 7.94 4.29
N GLU A 106 -8.48 7.28 5.37
CA GLU A 106 -7.76 7.88 6.50
C GLU A 106 -6.43 8.53 6.06
N ARG A 107 -5.74 7.88 5.12
CA ARG A 107 -4.46 8.35 4.55
C ARG A 107 -4.62 8.70 3.07
N SER A 108 -5.64 9.48 2.74
CA SER A 108 -6.06 9.76 1.35
C SER A 108 -4.98 10.37 0.46
N ASP A 109 -4.06 11.17 1.01
CA ASP A 109 -2.92 11.74 0.29
C ASP A 109 -1.92 10.65 -0.15
N VAL A 110 -1.57 9.76 0.76
CA VAL A 110 -0.73 8.58 0.46
C VAL A 110 -1.46 7.63 -0.46
N ALA A 111 -2.73 7.32 -0.21
CA ALA A 111 -3.51 6.42 -1.05
C ALA A 111 -3.64 6.94 -2.49
N ARG A 112 -3.89 8.24 -2.69
CA ARG A 112 -3.89 8.87 -4.03
C ARG A 112 -2.53 8.71 -4.72
N LEU A 113 -1.43 8.89 -3.99
CA LEU A 113 -0.09 8.68 -4.53
C LEU A 113 0.15 7.23 -4.97
N LEU A 114 -0.23 6.26 -4.12
CA LEU A 114 -0.02 4.83 -4.36
C LEU A 114 -0.96 4.24 -5.42
N ILE A 115 -2.20 4.74 -5.54
CA ILE A 115 -3.25 4.15 -6.39
C ILE A 115 -3.45 4.92 -7.68
N VAL A 116 -3.42 6.25 -7.64
CA VAL A 116 -3.77 7.12 -8.78
C VAL A 116 -2.53 7.69 -9.45
N GLU A 117 -1.69 8.42 -8.71
CA GLU A 117 -0.60 9.22 -9.31
C GLU A 117 0.58 8.38 -9.82
N SER A 118 0.75 7.17 -9.30
CA SER A 118 1.80 6.25 -9.75
C SER A 118 1.47 5.50 -11.04
N VAL A 119 0.22 5.57 -11.53
CA VAL A 119 -0.19 4.93 -12.79
C VAL A 119 0.53 5.58 -13.97
N GLY A 120 1.16 4.76 -14.81
CA GLY A 120 1.86 5.15 -16.03
C GLY A 120 3.15 5.93 -15.77
N LEU A 121 3.64 6.00 -14.53
CA LEU A 121 4.75 6.87 -14.16
C LEU A 121 6.10 6.37 -14.71
N SER A 122 6.36 5.07 -14.57
CA SER A 122 7.50 4.38 -15.18
C SER A 122 7.30 2.87 -15.14
N GLN A 123 8.03 2.11 -15.95
CA GLN A 123 8.01 0.63 -15.88
C GLN A 123 8.44 0.10 -14.50
N GLY A 124 9.41 0.75 -13.87
CA GLY A 124 9.90 0.36 -12.54
C GLY A 124 8.86 0.59 -11.44
N VAL A 125 8.06 1.65 -11.56
CA VAL A 125 6.95 1.94 -10.65
C VAL A 125 5.78 0.98 -10.89
N GLU A 126 5.41 0.73 -12.15
CA GLU A 126 4.38 -0.24 -12.50
C GLU A 126 4.70 -1.64 -11.99
N ALA A 127 5.98 -2.06 -12.06
CA ALA A 127 6.40 -3.35 -11.52
C ALA A 127 6.10 -3.47 -10.01
N VAL A 128 6.39 -2.42 -9.21
CA VAL A 128 6.10 -2.42 -7.78
C VAL A 128 4.59 -2.38 -7.53
N ARG A 129 3.81 -1.60 -8.30
CA ARG A 129 2.35 -1.59 -8.20
C ARG A 129 1.75 -2.97 -8.45
N HIS A 130 2.18 -3.63 -9.53
CA HIS A 130 1.71 -4.97 -9.87
C HIS A 130 2.10 -6.00 -8.80
N GLU A 131 3.31 -5.90 -8.23
CA GLU A 131 3.73 -6.78 -7.14
C GLU A 131 2.83 -6.63 -5.90
N LEU A 132 2.52 -5.38 -5.50
CA LEU A 132 1.64 -5.12 -4.37
C LEU A 132 0.21 -5.64 -4.61
N GLN A 133 -0.34 -5.40 -5.80
CA GLN A 133 -1.65 -5.92 -6.19
C GLN A 133 -1.67 -7.46 -6.25
N ALA A 134 -0.60 -8.06 -6.77
CA ALA A 134 -0.47 -9.52 -6.83
C ALA A 134 -0.47 -10.14 -5.42
N ARG A 135 0.24 -9.54 -4.46
CA ARG A 135 0.26 -10.02 -3.07
C ARG A 135 -1.12 -10.02 -2.42
N PHE A 136 -1.93 -8.98 -2.64
CA PHE A 136 -3.34 -8.99 -2.21
C PHE A 136 -4.16 -10.06 -2.93
N ALA A 137 -4.00 -10.16 -4.25
CA ALA A 137 -4.78 -11.10 -5.06
C ALA A 137 -4.48 -12.55 -4.70
N ASP A 138 -3.21 -12.87 -4.41
CA ASP A 138 -2.77 -14.20 -3.98
C ASP A 138 -3.34 -14.57 -2.61
N ALA A 139 -3.39 -13.60 -1.68
CA ALA A 139 -4.01 -13.81 -0.37
C ALA A 139 -5.52 -14.07 -0.47
N VAL A 140 -6.24 -13.30 -1.30
CA VAL A 140 -7.66 -13.55 -1.57
C VAL A 140 -7.87 -14.89 -2.26
N ALA A 141 -7.03 -15.25 -3.23
CA ALA A 141 -7.10 -16.54 -3.91
C ALA A 141 -6.87 -17.71 -2.94
N GLU A 142 -6.00 -17.55 -1.94
CA GLU A 142 -5.77 -18.55 -0.91
C GLU A 142 -6.98 -18.71 0.02
N GLU A 143 -7.59 -17.60 0.44
CA GLU A 143 -8.84 -17.65 1.22
C GLU A 143 -9.96 -18.37 0.46
N VAL A 144 -10.10 -18.09 -0.83
CA VAL A 144 -11.08 -18.76 -1.71
C VAL A 144 -10.78 -20.25 -1.80
N ARG A 145 -9.53 -20.67 -2.04
CA ARG A 145 -9.14 -22.09 -2.08
C ARG A 145 -9.56 -22.84 -0.82
N HIS A 146 -9.38 -22.22 0.34
CA HIS A 146 -9.79 -22.82 1.61
C HIS A 146 -11.32 -22.88 1.77
N ALA A 147 -12.06 -21.90 1.24
CA ALA A 147 -13.51 -21.83 1.35
C ALA A 147 -14.24 -22.80 0.42
N MET A 148 -13.70 -23.04 -0.78
CA MET A 148 -14.34 -23.82 -1.86
C MET A 148 -14.95 -25.16 -1.43
N PRO A 149 -14.31 -26.00 -0.59
CA PRO A 149 -14.89 -27.29 -0.19
C PRO A 149 -16.11 -27.17 0.74
N HIS A 150 -16.33 -25.99 1.33
CA HIS A 150 -17.27 -25.78 2.43
C HIS A 150 -18.33 -24.73 2.11
N ASP A 151 -18.17 -24.00 0.99
CA ASP A 151 -19.00 -22.86 0.67
C ASP A 151 -19.45 -22.86 -0.80
N ALA A 152 -20.77 -22.89 -0.98
CA ALA A 152 -21.39 -22.91 -2.30
C ALA A 152 -21.15 -21.63 -3.11
N PHE A 153 -20.88 -20.49 -2.47
CA PHE A 153 -20.56 -19.26 -3.18
C PHE A 153 -19.22 -19.37 -3.91
N TYR A 154 -18.21 -20.00 -3.31
CA TYR A 154 -16.88 -20.10 -3.88
C TYR A 154 -16.66 -21.34 -4.76
N ALA A 155 -17.52 -22.36 -4.64
CA ALA A 155 -17.31 -23.68 -5.23
C ALA A 155 -17.04 -23.72 -6.75
N ASP A 156 -17.56 -22.76 -7.52
CA ASP A 156 -17.44 -22.68 -8.97
C ASP A 156 -16.43 -21.63 -9.48
N LYS A 157 -15.76 -20.94 -8.56
CA LYS A 157 -14.84 -19.83 -8.90
C LYS A 157 -13.45 -20.35 -9.20
N ASP A 158 -12.77 -19.74 -10.18
CA ASP A 158 -11.31 -19.84 -10.27
C ASP A 158 -10.69 -18.89 -9.22
N PRO A 159 -9.93 -19.40 -8.24
CA PRO A 159 -9.42 -18.58 -7.15
C PRO A 159 -8.50 -17.45 -7.60
N ALA A 160 -7.67 -17.69 -8.62
CA ALA A 160 -6.71 -16.70 -9.12
C ALA A 160 -7.43 -15.57 -9.88
N VAL A 161 -8.45 -15.91 -10.67
CA VAL A 161 -9.30 -14.92 -11.35
C VAL A 161 -10.12 -14.14 -10.33
N PHE A 162 -10.71 -14.81 -9.35
CA PHE A 162 -11.49 -14.15 -8.30
C PHE A 162 -10.64 -13.16 -7.49
N GLY A 163 -9.45 -13.59 -7.02
CA GLY A 163 -8.53 -12.73 -6.28
C GLY A 163 -8.15 -11.47 -7.07
N ARG A 164 -7.83 -11.61 -8.36
CA ARG A 164 -7.54 -10.45 -9.22
C ARG A 164 -8.76 -9.56 -9.45
N ALA A 165 -9.95 -10.14 -9.63
CA ALA A 165 -11.18 -9.38 -9.83
C ALA A 165 -11.54 -8.53 -8.60
N VAL A 166 -11.45 -9.12 -7.39
CA VAL A 166 -11.68 -8.39 -6.13
C VAL A 166 -10.69 -7.24 -5.99
N VAL A 167 -9.39 -7.52 -6.10
CA VAL A 167 -8.35 -6.49 -5.92
C VAL A 167 -8.45 -5.38 -6.97
N GLY A 168 -8.71 -5.74 -8.23
CA GLY A 168 -8.92 -4.76 -9.30
C GLY A 168 -10.12 -3.86 -9.04
N ALA A 169 -11.28 -4.44 -8.74
CA ALA A 169 -12.51 -3.67 -8.49
C ALA A 169 -12.40 -2.78 -7.24
N VAL A 170 -11.86 -3.30 -6.13
CA VAL A 170 -11.68 -2.53 -4.90
C VAL A 170 -10.67 -1.39 -5.12
N SER A 171 -9.54 -1.66 -5.77
CA SER A 171 -8.51 -0.63 -6.03
C SER A 171 -9.04 0.47 -6.96
N ASP A 172 -9.79 0.11 -8.01
CA ASP A 172 -10.39 1.05 -8.94
C ASP A 172 -11.44 1.93 -8.26
N ALA A 173 -12.38 1.31 -7.52
CA ALA A 173 -13.43 2.04 -6.81
C ALA A 173 -12.85 3.01 -5.78
N VAL A 174 -11.85 2.57 -5.00
CA VAL A 174 -11.14 3.45 -4.04
C VAL A 174 -10.44 4.58 -4.79
N GLY A 175 -9.70 4.30 -5.86
CA GLY A 175 -9.02 5.32 -6.66
C GLY A 175 -9.98 6.37 -7.23
N TYR A 176 -11.15 5.93 -7.70
CA TYR A 176 -12.22 6.80 -8.19
C TYR A 176 -12.77 7.70 -7.08
N PHE A 177 -13.20 7.13 -5.95
CA PHE A 177 -13.85 7.91 -4.89
C PHE A 177 -12.89 8.77 -4.05
N LEU A 178 -11.59 8.47 -4.08
CA LEU A 178 -10.55 9.38 -3.57
C LEU A 178 -10.42 10.67 -4.40
N THR A 179 -10.86 10.65 -5.65
CA THR A 179 -10.78 11.80 -6.58
C THR A 179 -12.15 12.40 -6.92
N HIS A 180 -13.23 11.68 -6.66
CA HIS A 180 -14.62 12.09 -6.88
C HIS A 180 -15.43 11.89 -5.58
N PRO A 181 -15.34 12.83 -4.62
CA PRO A 181 -16.02 12.69 -3.34
C PRO A 181 -17.53 12.55 -3.54
N GLY A 182 -18.12 11.58 -2.85
CA GLY A 182 -19.55 11.25 -2.98
C GLY A 182 -20.01 10.04 -2.17
N VAL A 183 -19.07 9.29 -1.61
CA VAL A 183 -19.30 8.18 -0.69
C VAL A 183 -18.25 8.25 0.42
N ASP A 184 -18.64 7.94 1.65
CA ASP A 184 -17.68 7.76 2.75
C ASP A 184 -17.06 6.35 2.72
N ALA A 185 -16.02 6.15 3.52
CA ALA A 185 -15.26 4.91 3.53
C ALA A 185 -16.10 3.69 3.94
N ASP A 186 -16.98 3.84 4.93
CA ASP A 186 -17.78 2.73 5.45
C ASP A 186 -18.86 2.32 4.45
N SER A 187 -19.56 3.30 3.86
CA SER A 187 -20.56 3.07 2.82
C SER A 187 -19.96 2.39 1.57
N LEU A 188 -18.74 2.78 1.18
CA LEU A 188 -18.03 2.15 0.06
C LEU A 188 -17.61 0.71 0.41
N ALA A 189 -17.04 0.51 1.60
CA ALA A 189 -16.63 -0.81 2.07
C ALA A 189 -17.82 -1.78 2.14
N GLU A 190 -18.95 -1.34 2.71
CA GLU A 190 -20.18 -2.14 2.78
C GLU A 190 -20.66 -2.55 1.38
N SER A 191 -20.71 -1.59 0.44
CA SER A 191 -21.12 -1.86 -0.94
C SER A 191 -20.22 -2.89 -1.63
N LEU A 192 -18.90 -2.80 -1.44
CA LEU A 192 -17.93 -3.76 -1.99
C LEU A 192 -18.06 -5.14 -1.32
N CYS A 193 -18.29 -5.18 -0.01
CA CYS A 193 -18.50 -6.43 0.73
C CYS A 193 -19.73 -7.19 0.23
N VAL A 194 -20.83 -6.51 -0.05
CA VAL A 194 -22.04 -7.15 -0.60
C VAL A 194 -21.77 -7.86 -1.94
N ILE A 195 -20.86 -7.32 -2.76
CA ILE A 195 -20.53 -7.89 -4.08
C ILE A 195 -19.63 -9.11 -3.94
N PHE A 196 -18.60 -9.03 -3.09
CA PHE A 196 -17.49 -9.99 -3.09
C PHE A 196 -17.49 -10.97 -1.91
N ALA A 197 -18.20 -10.64 -0.83
CA ALA A 197 -18.28 -11.43 0.39
C ALA A 197 -19.73 -11.46 0.91
N PRO A 198 -20.66 -12.13 0.20
CA PRO A 198 -22.09 -12.15 0.53
C PRO A 198 -22.42 -12.94 1.80
#